data_AF-A0A4C1X488-F1
#
_entry.id   AF-A0A4C1X488-F1
#
_cell.length_a   1.000
_cell.length_b   1.000
_cell.length_c   1.000
_cell.angle_alpha   90.00
_cell.angle_beta   90.00
_cell.angle_gamma   90.00
#
_symmetry.space_group_name_H-M   'P 1'
#
loop_
_entity.id
_entity.type
_entity.pdbx_description
1 polymer ?
#
loop_
_entity_poly.entity_id
_entity_poly.type
_entity_poly.pdbx_seq_one_letter_code
_entity_poly.pdbx_strand_id
1 'polypeptide(L)'
;MTPLFNEQSRTQANVPICMRSQLLISMTTKILPLRSELLDISNCILDGTDALMLTAETAVGEHPVECVATMAAACLEAEACVWTKQLFQDLVEKTTIPCDHTTSTAIASVLAAQRVVAAAIVVVTTSGKSAQAVSKYKPKCPIIAVTRYPVVARYLQLYRAVMPLIYE
;
A
#
# COMPACT_ATOMS: atom_id res chain seq x y z
N MET A 1 8.31 17.80 12.78
CA MET A 1 9.36 17.05 12.07
C MET A 1 9.75 15.80 12.87
N THR A 2 8.77 14.94 13.15
CA THR A 2 8.91 13.66 13.85
C THR A 2 7.64 12.85 13.54
N PRO A 3 7.68 11.95 12.53
CA PRO A 3 7.43 10.53 12.82
C PRO A 3 8.22 9.52 11.95
N LEU A 4 9.18 9.95 11.12
CA LEU A 4 9.94 9.05 10.21
C LEU A 4 10.62 7.86 10.94
N PHE A 5 11.02 8.02 12.21
CA PHE A 5 11.69 6.98 12.99
C PHE A 5 10.79 5.77 13.34
N ASN A 6 9.47 5.94 13.40
CA ASN A 6 8.54 4.85 13.76
C ASN A 6 7.92 4.16 12.54
N GLU A 7 8.03 4.75 11.35
CA GLU A 7 7.44 4.18 10.13
C GLU A 7 8.33 3.08 9.56
N GLN A 8 9.65 3.29 9.50
CA GLN A 8 10.57 2.26 9.04
C GLN A 8 10.56 0.98 9.90
N SER A 9 10.36 1.10 11.21
CA SER A 9 10.26 -0.04 12.12
C SER A 9 8.93 -0.82 11.96
N ARG A 10 7.83 -0.13 11.62
CA ARG A 10 6.52 -0.76 11.37
C ARG A 10 6.46 -1.51 10.04
N THR A 11 7.12 -0.99 8.99
CA THR A 11 7.26 -1.70 7.71
C THR A 11 7.99 -3.03 7.90
N GLN A 12 8.99 -3.09 8.77
CA GLN A 12 9.69 -4.34 9.10
C GLN A 12 8.79 -5.35 9.82
N ALA A 13 7.89 -4.86 10.69
CA ALA A 13 6.96 -5.68 11.48
C ALA A 13 5.70 -6.12 10.69
N ASN A 14 5.59 -5.79 9.40
CA ASN A 14 4.42 -6.07 8.55
C ASN A 14 3.11 -5.48 9.10
N VAL A 15 3.20 -4.31 9.72
CA VAL A 15 2.05 -3.56 10.25
C VAL A 15 1.69 -2.48 9.23
N PRO A 16 0.44 -2.40 8.76
CA PRO A 16 0.05 -1.41 7.77
C PRO A 16 0.19 0.00 8.36
N ILE A 17 0.84 0.88 7.60
CA ILE A 17 1.03 2.28 7.99
C ILE A 17 -0.04 3.12 7.30
N CYS A 18 -0.92 3.71 8.10
CA CYS A 18 -1.92 4.66 7.62
C CYS A 18 -1.45 6.08 7.91
N MET A 19 -1.24 6.88 6.87
CA MET A 19 -0.96 8.30 7.03
C MET A 19 -2.25 9.08 7.11
N ARG A 20 -2.33 9.90 8.16
CA ARG A 20 -3.42 10.83 8.42
C ARG A 20 -2.81 12.22 8.50
N SER A 21 -2.76 12.91 7.39
CA SER A 21 -2.43 14.33 7.31
C SER A 21 -3.47 15.03 6.45
N GLN A 22 -3.56 16.36 6.60
CA GLN A 22 -4.44 17.25 5.83
C GLN A 22 -3.93 17.37 4.37
N LEU A 23 -3.89 16.24 3.66
CA LEU A 23 -3.22 16.08 2.37
C LEU A 23 -3.87 16.90 1.26
N LEU A 24 -5.19 17.11 1.32
CA LEU A 24 -5.95 17.83 0.28
C LEU A 24 -6.89 18.87 0.91
N ILE A 25 -6.44 19.55 1.97
CA ILE A 25 -7.32 20.44 2.73
C ILE A 25 -7.85 21.62 1.90
N SER A 26 -7.06 22.11 0.94
CA SER A 26 -7.51 23.15 0.03
C SER A 26 -8.70 22.71 -0.84
N MET A 27 -8.84 21.40 -1.07
CA MET A 27 -9.97 20.84 -1.82
C MET A 27 -11.29 20.82 -1.05
N THR A 28 -11.29 21.24 0.22
CA THR A 28 -12.54 21.44 0.98
C THR A 28 -13.40 22.53 0.35
N THR A 29 -12.77 23.56 -0.24
CA THR A 29 -13.45 24.72 -0.87
C THR A 29 -13.06 24.94 -2.33
N LYS A 30 -11.91 24.39 -2.78
CA LYS A 30 -11.44 24.52 -4.17
C LYS A 30 -11.58 23.20 -4.90
N ILE A 31 -11.80 23.25 -6.21
CA ILE A 31 -11.87 22.05 -7.04
C ILE A 31 -10.46 21.47 -7.33
N LEU A 32 -9.42 22.30 -7.29
CA LEU A 32 -8.04 21.88 -7.60
C LEU A 32 -7.14 21.98 -6.36
N PRO A 33 -6.28 20.98 -6.12
CA PRO A 33 -5.33 21.01 -5.01
C PRO A 33 -4.17 21.96 -5.27
N LEU A 34 -3.44 22.28 -4.20
CA LEU A 34 -2.17 22.96 -4.27
C LEU A 34 -1.06 22.00 -4.74
N ARG A 35 -0.01 22.55 -5.36
CA ARG A 35 1.17 21.75 -5.71
C ARG A 35 1.86 21.15 -4.49
N SER A 36 1.89 21.87 -3.36
CA SER A 36 2.48 21.39 -2.11
C SER A 36 1.76 20.14 -1.59
N GLU A 37 0.42 20.14 -1.67
CA GLU A 37 -0.42 19.02 -1.24
C GLU A 37 -0.15 17.74 -2.06
N LEU A 38 0.01 17.88 -3.38
CA LEU A 38 0.39 16.76 -4.26
C LEU A 38 1.79 16.23 -3.96
N LEU A 39 2.74 17.11 -3.62
CA LEU A 39 4.08 16.72 -3.22
C LEU A 39 4.07 15.97 -1.88
N ASP A 40 3.23 16.39 -0.93
CA ASP A 40 3.08 15.72 0.36
C ASP A 40 2.53 14.29 0.18
N ILE A 41 1.52 14.10 -0.68
CA ILE A 41 1.01 12.77 -1.04
C ILE A 41 2.11 11.91 -1.67
N SER A 42 2.84 12.48 -2.62
CA SER A 42 3.91 11.76 -3.34
C SER A 42 5.00 11.29 -2.38
N ASN A 43 5.42 12.16 -1.46
CA ASN A 43 6.40 11.82 -0.43
C ASN A 43 5.91 10.70 0.49
N CYS A 44 4.64 10.74 0.94
CA CYS A 44 4.08 9.67 1.78
C CYS A 44 4.14 8.30 1.11
N ILE A 45 3.94 8.23 -0.22
CA ILE A 45 3.97 6.98 -0.98
C ILE A 45 5.40 6.49 -1.19
N LEU A 46 6.33 7.41 -1.44
CA LEU A 46 7.77 7.10 -1.54
C LEU A 46 8.34 6.60 -0.20
N ASP A 47 7.84 7.15 0.91
CA ASP A 47 8.18 6.70 2.27
C ASP A 47 7.61 5.31 2.61
N GLY A 48 6.73 4.77 1.76
CA GLY A 48 6.25 3.39 1.85
C GLY A 48 4.94 3.20 2.61
N THR A 49 4.18 4.28 2.81
CA THR A 49 2.83 4.25 3.40
C THR A 49 1.91 3.24 2.71
N ASP A 50 1.08 2.54 3.49
CA ASP A 50 0.13 1.53 2.98
C ASP A 50 -1.23 2.13 2.62
N ALA A 51 -1.71 3.08 3.41
CA ALA A 51 -2.99 3.74 3.18
C ALA A 51 -2.92 5.23 3.51
N LEU A 52 -3.64 6.03 2.72
CA LEU A 52 -3.86 7.46 2.96
C LEU A 52 -5.30 7.67 3.41
N MET A 53 -5.48 8.59 4.37
CA MET A 53 -6.79 8.90 4.92
C MET A 53 -7.20 10.33 4.57
N LEU A 54 -8.36 10.48 3.93
CA LEU A 54 -9.08 11.75 3.83
C LEU A 54 -10.01 11.92 5.03
N THR A 55 -10.16 13.16 5.49
CA THR A 55 -10.91 13.52 6.70
C THR A 55 -12.00 14.55 6.38
N ALA A 56 -11.83 15.81 6.77
CA ALA A 56 -12.76 16.90 6.52
C ALA A 56 -13.03 17.09 5.01
N GLU A 57 -12.04 16.76 4.18
CA GLU A 57 -12.11 16.86 2.72
C GLU A 57 -13.27 16.06 2.12
N THR A 58 -13.58 14.90 2.71
CA THR A 58 -14.69 14.03 2.26
C THR A 58 -15.92 14.11 3.17
N ALA A 59 -15.74 14.46 4.44
CA ALA A 59 -16.83 14.51 5.40
C ALA A 59 -17.68 15.79 5.32
N VAL A 60 -17.05 16.94 5.05
CA VAL A 60 -17.71 18.26 5.06
C VAL A 60 -17.33 19.12 3.83
N GLY A 61 -16.40 18.64 3.01
CA GLY A 61 -15.94 19.35 1.81
C GLY A 61 -17.01 19.46 0.71
N GLU A 62 -16.91 20.50 -0.09
CA GLU A 62 -17.83 20.76 -1.21
C GLU A 62 -17.61 19.83 -2.42
N HIS A 63 -16.41 19.22 -2.51
CA HIS A 63 -15.96 18.40 -3.66
C HIS A 63 -15.38 17.03 -3.25
N PRO A 64 -16.16 16.16 -2.58
CA PRO A 64 -15.65 14.90 -2.03
C PRO A 64 -15.25 13.88 -3.12
N VAL A 65 -15.96 13.85 -4.26
CA VAL A 65 -15.70 12.91 -5.35
C VAL A 65 -14.40 13.28 -6.07
N GLU A 66 -14.24 14.56 -6.38
CA GLU A 66 -13.06 15.12 -7.03
C GLU A 66 -11.82 14.96 -6.14
N CYS A 67 -11.98 15.13 -4.81
CA CYS A 67 -10.89 14.92 -3.85
C CYS A 67 -10.38 13.48 -3.87
N VAL A 68 -11.29 12.49 -3.81
CA VAL A 68 -10.91 11.07 -3.89
C VAL A 68 -10.27 10.73 -5.24
N ALA A 69 -10.84 11.22 -6.35
CA ALA A 69 -10.31 10.99 -7.69
C ALA A 69 -8.90 11.59 -7.86
N THR A 70 -8.69 12.80 -7.33
CA THR A 70 -7.39 13.48 -7.36
C THR A 70 -6.36 12.75 -6.51
N MET A 71 -6.74 12.28 -5.31
CA MET A 71 -5.86 11.46 -4.48
C MET A 71 -5.48 10.15 -5.18
N ALA A 72 -6.44 9.47 -5.81
CA ALA A 72 -6.18 8.23 -6.55
C ALA A 72 -5.22 8.45 -7.73
N ALA A 73 -5.40 9.54 -8.50
CA ALA A 73 -4.51 9.89 -9.59
C ALA A 73 -3.10 10.22 -9.10
N ALA A 74 -2.97 11.03 -8.05
CA ALA A 74 -1.69 11.35 -7.43
C ALA A 74 -0.99 10.09 -6.91
N CYS A 75 -1.74 9.15 -6.34
CA CYS A 75 -1.19 7.88 -5.90
C CYS A 75 -0.59 7.10 -7.08
N LEU A 76 -1.35 6.94 -8.16
CA LEU A 76 -0.91 6.19 -9.34
C LEU A 76 0.40 6.74 -9.94
N GLU A 77 0.52 8.07 -10.04
CA GLU A 77 1.74 8.73 -10.52
C GLU A 77 2.93 8.54 -9.57
N ALA A 78 2.69 8.66 -8.26
CA ALA A 78 3.73 8.43 -7.26
C ALA A 78 4.20 6.96 -7.24
N GLU A 79 3.29 6.00 -7.39
CA GLU A 79 3.62 4.58 -7.49
C GLU A 79 4.46 4.25 -8.71
N ALA A 80 4.25 4.94 -9.83
CA ALA A 80 5.07 4.78 -11.04
C ALA A 80 6.53 5.21 -10.83
N CYS A 81 6.77 6.16 -9.91
CA CYS A 81 8.10 6.67 -9.56
C CYS A 81 8.85 5.80 -8.55
N VAL A 82 8.19 4.81 -7.91
CA VAL A 82 8.83 3.98 -6.88
C VAL A 82 9.85 3.03 -7.51
N TRP A 83 11.08 3.04 -6.98
CA TRP A 83 12.11 2.08 -7.37
C TRP A 83 11.88 0.71 -6.72
N THR A 84 10.89 -0.04 -7.22
CA THR A 84 10.45 -1.32 -6.63
C THR A 84 11.57 -2.36 -6.52
N LYS A 85 12.50 -2.41 -7.48
CA LYS A 85 13.61 -3.38 -7.49
C LYS A 85 14.56 -3.17 -6.30
N GLN A 86 14.93 -1.92 -6.02
CA GLN A 86 15.82 -1.60 -4.91
C GLN A 86 15.09 -1.78 -3.58
N LEU A 87 13.84 -1.30 -3.48
CA LEU A 87 13.00 -1.49 -2.30
C LEU A 87 12.86 -2.98 -1.93
N PHE A 88 12.66 -3.84 -2.92
CA PHE A 88 12.58 -5.29 -2.70
C PHE A 88 13.88 -5.87 -2.15
N GLN A 89 15.03 -5.49 -2.72
CA GLN A 89 16.34 -5.95 -2.25
C GLN A 89 16.58 -5.53 -0.79
N ASP A 90 16.34 -4.26 -0.46
CA ASP A 90 16.50 -3.73 0.89
C ASP A 90 15.62 -4.47 1.92
N LEU A 91 14.39 -4.86 1.53
CA LEU A 91 13.46 -5.60 2.38
C LEU A 91 13.89 -7.06 2.58
N VAL A 92 14.45 -7.68 1.54
CA VAL A 92 14.99 -9.05 1.63
C VAL A 92 16.23 -9.08 2.52
N GLU A 93 17.15 -8.13 2.39
CA GLU A 93 18.36 -8.02 3.22
C GLU A 93 18.05 -7.82 4.70
N LYS A 94 16.96 -7.10 5.01
CA LYS A 94 16.48 -6.90 6.39
C LYS A 94 15.75 -8.13 6.96
N THR A 95 15.49 -9.16 6.16
CA THR A 95 14.82 -10.37 6.63
C THR A 95 15.83 -11.29 7.32
N THR A 96 15.51 -11.71 8.55
CA THR A 96 16.35 -12.60 9.37
C THR A 96 16.51 -13.98 8.73
N ILE A 97 17.69 -14.58 8.90
CA ILE A 97 18.00 -15.96 8.46
C ILE A 97 18.23 -16.83 9.70
N PRO A 98 17.53 -17.96 9.89
CA PRO A 98 16.49 -18.52 9.02
C PRO A 98 15.15 -17.75 9.10
N CYS A 99 14.38 -17.76 8.01
CA CYS A 99 13.04 -17.17 7.96
C CYS A 99 11.94 -18.25 7.93
N ASP A 100 10.71 -17.87 8.28
CA ASP A 100 9.55 -18.76 8.21
C ASP A 100 9.24 -19.20 6.77
N HIS A 101 8.67 -20.39 6.61
CA HIS A 101 8.31 -20.96 5.30
C HIS A 101 7.37 -20.04 4.50
N THR A 102 6.45 -19.38 5.19
CA THR A 102 5.52 -18.42 4.56
C THR A 102 6.27 -17.22 3.97
N THR A 103 7.26 -16.71 4.69
CA THR A 103 8.08 -15.56 4.31
C THR A 103 9.01 -15.93 3.15
N SER A 104 9.66 -17.10 3.21
CA SER A 104 10.48 -17.62 2.11
C SER A 104 9.67 -17.75 0.81
N THR A 105 8.46 -18.32 0.90
CA THR A 105 7.56 -18.48 -0.26
C THR A 105 7.10 -17.11 -0.79
N ALA A 106 6.82 -16.15 0.09
CA ALA A 106 6.46 -14.80 -0.31
C ALA A 106 7.59 -14.10 -1.09
N ILE A 107 8.83 -14.16 -0.59
CA ILE A 107 10.01 -13.62 -1.29
C ILE A 107 10.14 -14.25 -2.68
N ALA A 108 10.06 -15.59 -2.77
CA ALA A 108 10.17 -16.30 -4.04
C ALA A 108 9.07 -15.90 -5.03
N SER A 109 7.83 -15.74 -4.56
CA SER A 109 6.69 -15.34 -5.39
C SER A 109 6.85 -13.93 -5.96
N VAL A 110 7.30 -12.97 -5.14
CA VAL A 110 7.53 -11.59 -5.58
C VAL A 110 8.71 -11.52 -6.55
N LEU A 111 9.78 -12.26 -6.28
CA LEU A 111 10.92 -12.35 -7.18
C LEU A 111 10.52 -12.92 -8.54
N ALA A 112 9.75 -14.01 -8.56
CA ALA A 112 9.25 -14.61 -9.79
C ALA A 112 8.35 -13.63 -10.58
N ALA A 113 7.42 -12.96 -9.89
CA ALA A 113 6.52 -11.98 -10.50
C ALA A 113 7.28 -10.79 -11.11
N GLN A 114 8.33 -10.29 -10.45
CA GLN A 114 9.17 -9.23 -10.98
C GLN A 114 9.97 -9.67 -12.21
N ARG A 115 10.47 -10.91 -12.24
CA ARG A 115 11.28 -11.45 -13.35
C ARG A 115 10.47 -11.70 -14.62
N VAL A 116 9.24 -12.19 -14.47
CA VAL A 116 8.34 -12.50 -15.58
C VAL A 116 7.48 -11.29 -15.98
N VAL A 117 7.52 -10.20 -15.20
CA VAL A 117 6.62 -9.04 -15.36
C VAL A 117 5.16 -9.52 -15.32
N ALA A 118 4.83 -10.27 -14.26
CA ALA A 118 3.51 -10.86 -14.09
C ALA A 118 2.42 -9.78 -13.97
N ALA A 119 1.25 -10.04 -14.54
CA ALA A 119 0.11 -9.13 -14.46
C ALA A 119 -0.49 -9.03 -13.05
N ALA A 120 -0.44 -10.12 -12.27
CA ALA A 120 -0.94 -10.17 -10.89
C ALA A 120 -0.31 -11.34 -10.13
N ILE A 121 -0.32 -11.25 -8.80
CA ILE A 121 -0.03 -12.38 -7.90
C ILE A 121 -1.33 -12.84 -7.26
N VAL A 122 -1.74 -14.09 -7.49
CA VAL A 122 -2.94 -14.65 -6.87
C VAL A 122 -2.56 -15.40 -5.60
N VAL A 123 -3.18 -15.05 -4.48
CA VAL A 123 -2.93 -15.67 -3.17
C VAL A 123 -4.23 -16.21 -2.59
N VAL A 124 -4.32 -17.53 -2.46
CA VAL A 124 -5.43 -18.16 -1.75
C VAL A 124 -5.15 -18.13 -0.26
N THR A 125 -6.02 -17.52 0.54
CA THR A 125 -5.79 -17.37 1.98
C THR A 125 -7.08 -17.42 2.80
N THR A 126 -7.02 -18.13 3.92
CA THR A 126 -8.12 -18.22 4.89
C THR A 126 -7.99 -17.16 5.97
N SER A 127 -6.78 -16.92 6.50
CA SER A 127 -6.51 -15.95 7.58
C SER A 127 -6.01 -14.59 7.10
N GLY A 128 -5.56 -14.48 5.84
CA GLY A 128 -4.96 -13.27 5.28
C GLY A 128 -3.43 -13.18 5.44
N LYS A 129 -2.83 -13.97 6.34
CA LYS A 129 -1.37 -13.88 6.65
C LYS A 129 -0.47 -14.04 5.42
N SER A 130 -0.83 -14.94 4.50
CA SER A 130 -0.05 -15.16 3.27
C SER A 130 -0.07 -13.93 2.36
N ALA A 131 -1.23 -13.28 2.21
CA ALA A 131 -1.36 -12.06 1.41
C ALA A 131 -0.58 -10.90 2.05
N GLN A 132 -0.61 -10.80 3.38
CA GLN A 132 0.18 -9.83 4.13
C GLN A 132 1.69 -10.07 3.95
N ALA A 133 2.13 -11.33 3.98
CA ALA A 133 3.54 -11.67 3.77
C ALA A 133 4.02 -11.29 2.36
N VAL A 134 3.19 -11.44 1.34
CA VAL A 134 3.49 -11.00 -0.04
C VAL A 134 3.49 -9.46 -0.12
N SER A 135 2.50 -8.78 0.46
CA SER A 135 2.41 -7.31 0.47
C SER A 135 3.61 -6.64 1.17
N LYS A 136 4.19 -7.30 2.19
CA LYS A 136 5.41 -6.84 2.87
C LYS A 136 6.55 -6.51 1.91
N TYR A 137 6.70 -7.28 0.84
CA TYR A 137 7.76 -7.14 -0.15
C TYR A 137 7.42 -6.19 -1.31
N LYS A 138 6.29 -5.47 -1.19
CA LYS A 138 5.86 -4.37 -2.06
C LYS A 138 6.00 -4.69 -3.56
N PRO A 139 5.33 -5.75 -4.07
CA PRO A 139 5.36 -6.07 -5.49
C PRO A 139 4.77 -4.94 -6.34
N LYS A 140 5.23 -4.81 -7.59
CA LYS A 140 4.68 -3.84 -8.55
C LYS A 140 3.30 -4.25 -9.09
N CYS A 141 3.03 -5.56 -9.15
CA CYS A 141 1.75 -6.07 -9.61
C CYS A 141 0.74 -6.19 -8.46
N PRO A 142 -0.57 -6.10 -8.75
CA PRO A 142 -1.62 -6.27 -7.76
C PRO A 142 -1.63 -7.69 -7.18
N ILE A 143 -1.95 -7.79 -5.90
CA ILE A 143 -2.10 -9.04 -5.16
C ILE A 143 -3.59 -9.36 -5.06
N ILE A 144 -4.06 -10.39 -5.77
CA ILE A 144 -5.44 -10.85 -5.71
C ILE A 144 -5.55 -11.85 -4.56
N ALA A 145 -6.13 -11.42 -3.45
CA ALA A 145 -6.29 -12.26 -2.25
C ALA A 145 -7.65 -12.96 -2.26
N VAL A 146 -7.66 -14.25 -2.59
CA VAL A 146 -8.88 -15.06 -2.68
C VAL A 146 -9.22 -15.64 -1.31
N THR A 147 -10.38 -15.29 -0.76
CA THR A 147 -10.81 -15.74 0.58
C THR A 147 -12.31 -16.01 0.65
N ARG A 148 -12.74 -16.91 1.55
CA ARG A 148 -14.17 -17.14 1.86
C ARG A 148 -14.71 -16.18 2.92
N TYR A 149 -13.81 -15.60 3.71
CA TYR A 149 -14.21 -14.86 4.91
C TYR A 149 -14.30 -13.36 4.59
N PRO A 150 -15.50 -12.75 4.61
CA PRO A 150 -15.66 -11.33 4.29
C PRO A 150 -14.95 -10.41 5.31
N VAL A 151 -14.78 -10.87 6.55
CA VAL A 151 -14.02 -10.15 7.59
C VAL A 151 -12.56 -10.01 7.19
N VAL A 152 -11.96 -11.09 6.67
CA VAL A 152 -10.56 -11.10 6.23
C VAL A 152 -10.39 -10.25 4.98
N ALA A 153 -11.33 -10.34 4.03
CA ALA A 153 -11.34 -9.50 2.84
C ALA A 153 -11.31 -7.99 3.19
N ARG A 154 -12.17 -7.54 4.10
CA ARG A 154 -12.21 -6.13 4.55
C ARG A 154 -10.90 -5.70 5.21
N TYR A 155 -10.34 -6.55 6.09
CA TYR A 155 -9.08 -6.24 6.77
C TYR A 155 -7.90 -6.13 5.80
N LEU A 156 -7.86 -6.98 4.77
CA LEU A 156 -6.79 -6.97 3.77
C LEU A 156 -6.73 -5.70 2.93
N GLN A 157 -7.81 -4.92 2.83
CA GLN A 157 -7.83 -3.63 2.12
C GLN A 157 -6.89 -2.59 2.73
N LEU A 158 -6.45 -2.77 3.99
CA LEU A 158 -5.47 -1.90 4.64
C LEU A 158 -4.05 -2.11 4.14
N TYR A 159 -3.78 -3.23 3.46
CA TYR A 159 -2.45 -3.57 2.97
C TYR A 159 -2.27 -3.08 1.54
N ARG A 160 -1.12 -2.48 1.25
CA ARG A 160 -0.82 -1.95 -0.07
C ARG A 160 -0.91 -3.03 -1.15
N ALA A 161 -1.51 -2.65 -2.28
CA ALA A 161 -1.67 -3.46 -3.48
C ALA A 161 -2.47 -4.77 -3.29
N VAL A 162 -3.17 -4.95 -2.17
CA VAL A 162 -4.01 -6.14 -1.94
C VAL A 162 -5.45 -5.88 -2.37
N MET A 163 -5.90 -6.62 -3.38
CA MET A 163 -7.27 -6.63 -3.86
C MET A 163 -7.95 -7.93 -3.42
N PRO A 164 -8.83 -7.90 -2.40
CA PRO A 164 -9.50 -9.10 -1.94
C PRO A 164 -10.60 -9.53 -2.91
N LEU A 165 -10.70 -10.83 -3.17
CA LEU A 165 -11.76 -11.46 -3.93
C LEU A 165 -12.47 -12.48 -3.03
N ILE A 166 -13.76 -12.23 -2.77
CA ILE A 166 -14.61 -13.13 -1.99
C ILE A 166 -15.21 -14.14 -2.95
N TYR A 167 -15.07 -15.42 -2.65
CA TYR A 167 -15.75 -16.49 -3.38
C TYR A 167 -16.75 -17.20 -2.47
N GLU A 168 -17.90 -17.55 -3.06
CA GLU A 168 -18.99 -18.27 -2.40
C GLU A 168 -18.70 -19.79 -2.34
#